data_AF-A0A1F7PPX8-F1
#
_entry.id   AF-A0A1F7PPX8-F1
#
_cell.length_a   1.000
_cell.length_b   1.000
_cell.length_c   1.000
_cell.angle_alpha   90.00
_cell.angle_beta   90.00
_cell.angle_gamma   90.00
#
_symmetry.space_group_name_H-M   'P 1'
#
loop_
_entity.id
_entity.type
_entity.pdbx_description
1 polymer ?
#
loop_
_entity_poly.entity_id
_entity_poly.type
_entity_poly.pdbx_seq_one_letter_code
_entity_poly.pdbx_strand_id
1 'polypeptide(L)' 'MTRFPTAGHLISWAGLGPRLDESAGKRRSTRIRPSNPWLKTTLVQGAWAAARKKDGSLRAF' A
#
# COMPACT_ATOMS: atom_id res chain seq x y z
N MET A 1 -4.02 14.61 10.85
CA MET A 1 -3.62 13.34 10.22
C MET A 1 -2.42 13.59 9.32
N THR A 2 -1.19 13.47 9.81
CA THR A 2 0.01 13.77 9.00
C THR A 2 1.14 12.80 9.30
N ARG A 3 0.83 11.50 9.35
CA ARG A 3 1.86 10.44 9.39
C ARG A 3 2.36 10.07 7.99
N PHE A 4 1.52 10.23 6.97
CA PHE A 4 1.88 9.98 5.58
C PHE A 4 1.37 11.14 4.70
N PRO A 5 2.23 11.73 3.86
CA PRO A 5 1.84 12.83 2.96
C PRO A 5 0.86 12.38 1.86
N THR A 6 0.95 11.13 1.43
CA THR A 6 0.13 10.55 0.36
C THR A 6 -0.22 9.09 0.65
N ALA A 7 -1.27 8.57 0.02
CA ALA A 7 -1.60 7.14 0.08
C ALA A 7 -0.44 6.25 -0.40
N GLY A 8 0.33 6.72 -1.39
CA GLY A 8 1.55 6.04 -1.86
C GLY A 8 2.63 5.90 -0.79
N HIS A 9 2.79 6.90 0.08
CA HIS A 9 3.71 6.82 1.23
C HIS A 9 3.26 5.76 2.24
N LEU A 10 1.96 5.65 2.50
CA LEU A 10 1.40 4.61 3.36
C LEU A 10 1.59 3.20 2.76
N ILE A 11 1.37 3.03 1.47
CA ILE A 11 1.54 1.75 0.74
C ILE A 11 3.02 1.32 0.73
N SER A 12 3.94 2.27 0.52
CA SER A 12 5.38 2.03 0.56
C SER A 12 5.85 1.63 1.96
N TRP A 13 5.39 2.35 2.99
CA TRP A 13 5.68 2.04 4.39
C TRP A 13 5.11 0.70 4.84
N ALA A 14 3.87 0.38 4.45
CA ALA A 14 3.23 -0.90 4.74
C ALA A 14 3.83 -2.09 3.96
N GLY A 15 4.83 -1.84 3.09
CA GLY A 15 5.44 -2.85 2.25
C GLY A 15 4.42 -3.55 1.34
N LEU A 16 3.37 -2.85 0.92
CA LEU A 16 2.40 -3.34 -0.08
C LEU A 16 2.88 -3.10 -1.50
N GLY A 17 3.74 -2.09 -1.69
CA GLY A 17 4.32 -1.75 -2.98
C GLY A 17 5.45 -2.71 -3.41
N PRO A 18 5.67 -2.87 -4.73
CA PRO A 18 6.83 -3.57 -5.23
C PRO A 18 8.11 -2.83 -4.82
N ARG A 19 9.21 -3.57 -4.65
CA ARG A 19 10.50 -2.97 -4.35
C ARG A 19 10.92 -2.05 -5.51
N LEU A 20 11.23 -0.79 -5.20
CA LEU A 20 11.90 0.14 -6.11
C LEU A 20 13.40 -0.18 -6.13
N ASP A 21 13.75 -1.30 -6.74
CA ASP A 21 15.12 -1.80 -6.90
C ASP A 21 15.46 -1.87 -8.38
N GLU A 22 15.91 -0.71 -8.88
CA GLU A 22 16.34 -0.51 -10.25
C GLU A 22 17.79 -0.04 -10.25
N SER A 23 18.60 -0.66 -11.10
CA SER A 23 20.00 -0.30 -11.26
C SER A 23 20.35 -0.43 -12.74
N ALA A 24 20.98 0.61 -13.29
CA ALA A 24 21.34 0.69 -14.71
C ALA A 24 20.15 0.42 -15.66
N GLY A 25 18.96 0.92 -15.33
CA GLY A 25 17.74 0.73 -16.12
C GLY A 25 17.15 -0.69 -16.09
N LYS A 26 17.72 -1.58 -15.26
CA LYS A 26 17.22 -2.95 -15.08
C LYS A 26 16.55 -3.09 -13.71
N ARG A 27 15.28 -3.48 -13.73
CA ARG A 27 14.52 -3.81 -12.52
C ARG A 27 14.97 -5.16 -11.98
N ARG A 28 15.63 -5.16 -10.82
CA ARG A 28 16.25 -6.38 -10.25
C ARG A 28 15.26 -7.23 -9.48
N SER A 29 14.29 -6.62 -8.81
CA SER A 29 13.30 -7.36 -8.02
C SER A 29 11.94 -6.65 -7.96
N THR A 30 10.89 -7.38 -8.32
CA THR A 30 9.48 -6.99 -8.13
C THR A 30 8.92 -7.51 -6.81
N ARG A 31 9.70 -8.24 -6.00
CA ARG A 31 9.21 -8.88 -4.80
C ARG A 31 8.72 -7.82 -3.79
N ILE A 32 7.54 -8.07 -3.26
CA ILE A 32 6.95 -7.26 -2.19
C ILE A 32 7.87 -7.33 -0.97
N ARG A 33 8.12 -6.18 -0.32
CA ARG A 33 8.98 -6.11 0.87
C ARG A 33 8.35 -6.90 2.02
N PRO A 34 9.15 -7.58 2.86
CA PRO A 34 8.63 -8.11 4.12
C PRO A 34 8.09 -6.95 4.96
N SER A 35 6.81 -7.02 5.32
CA SER A 35 6.14 -6.08 6.21
C SER A 35 5.46 -6.83 7.34
N ASN A 36 4.95 -6.09 8.34
CA ASN A 36 4.19 -6.71 9.42
C ASN A 36 2.99 -7.46 8.80
N PRO A 37 2.91 -8.80 8.94
CA PRO A 37 1.87 -9.62 8.32
C PRO A 37 0.46 -9.15 8.68
N TRP A 38 0.29 -8.65 9.91
CA TRP A 38 -0.98 -8.14 10.41
C TRP A 38 -1.36 -6.82 9.78
N LEU A 39 -0.41 -5.88 9.67
CA LEU A 39 -0.64 -4.58 9.04
C LEU A 39 -1.11 -4.72 7.58
N LYS A 40 -0.44 -5.60 6.82
CA LYS A 40 -0.82 -5.91 5.44
C LYS A 40 -2.24 -6.44 5.37
N THR A 41 -2.58 -7.40 6.22
CA THR A 41 -3.91 -8.04 6.24
C THR A 41 -5.00 -7.05 6.63
N THR A 42 -4.79 -6.23 7.66
CA THR A 42 -5.75 -5.21 8.10
C THR A 42 -5.99 -4.15 7.03
N LEU A 43 -4.94 -3.71 6.32
CA LEU A 43 -5.08 -2.75 5.21
C LEU A 43 -5.89 -3.34 4.04
N VAL A 44 -5.64 -4.60 3.69
CA VAL A 44 -6.41 -5.27 2.63
C VAL A 44 -7.88 -5.44 3.04
N GLN A 45 -8.14 -5.85 4.28
CA GLN A 45 -9.50 -5.99 4.78
C GLN A 45 -10.24 -4.65 4.82
N GLY A 46 -9.57 -3.58 5.29
CA GLY A 46 -10.12 -2.23 5.26
C GLY A 46 -10.42 -1.73 3.85
N ALA A 47 -9.51 -1.98 2.91
CA ALA A 47 -9.71 -1.64 1.49
C ALA A 47 -10.90 -2.42 0.88
N TRP A 48 -11.05 -3.70 1.20
CA TRP A 48 -12.19 -4.51 0.76
C TRP A 48 -13.52 -4.02 1.32
N ALA A 49 -13.56 -3.65 2.60
CA ALA A 49 -14.74 -3.05 3.21
C ALA A 49 -15.09 -1.69 2.59
N ALA A 50 -14.08 -0.86 2.31
CA ALA A 50 -14.24 0.43 1.66
C ALA A 50 -14.74 0.28 0.21
N ALA A 51 -14.18 -0.65 -0.57
CA ALA A 51 -14.58 -0.91 -1.95
C ALA A 51 -16.03 -1.43 -2.06
N ARG A 52 -16.52 -2.15 -1.05
CA ARG A 52 -17.89 -2.65 -0.99
C ARG A 52 -18.92 -1.62 -0.50
N LYS A 53 -18.48 -0.54 0.15
CA LYS A 53 -19.36 0.59 0.51
C LYS A 53 -19.58 1.48 -0.72
N LYS A 54 -20.81 1.47 -1.26
CA LYS A 54 -21.16 2.28 -2.44
C LYS A 54 -21.02 3.80 -2.21
N ASP A 55 -21.27 4.29 -1.00
CA ASP A 55 -21.32 5.73 -0.66
C ASP A 55 -20.42 6.11 0.54
N GLY A 56 -19.29 5.43 0.72
CA GLY A 56 -18.33 5.75 1.77
C GLY A 56 -17.33 6.83 1.36
N SER A 57 -17.05 7.80 2.24
CA SER A 57 -16.04 8.87 2.09
C SER A 57 -14.61 8.41 1.75
N LEU A 58 -14.37 7.09 1.69
CA LEU A 58 -13.11 6.45 1.31
C LEU A 58 -12.94 6.28 -0.21
N ARG A 59 -13.99 6.55 -1.00
CA ARG A 59 -13.98 6.45 -2.47
C ARG A 59 -13.39 7.68 -3.17
N ALA A 60 -13.15 8.76 -2.42
CA ALA A 60 -12.69 10.06 -2.91
C ALA A 60 -11.24 10.42 -2.48
N PHE A 61 -10.51 9.48 -1.87
CA PHE A 61 -9.09 9.64 -1.49
C PHE A 61 -8.14 9.10 -2.54
#